data_AF-A0A960YYH8-F1
#
_entry.id   AF-A0A960YYH8-F1
#
_cell.length_a   1.000
_cell.length_b   1.000
_cell.length_c   1.000
_cell.angle_alpha   90.00
_cell.angle_beta   90.00
_cell.angle_gamma   90.00
#
_symmetry.space_group_name_H-M   'P 1'
#
loop_
_entity.id
_entity.type
_entity.pdbx_description
1 polymer ?
#
loop_
_entity_poly.entity_id
_entity_poly.type
_entity_poly.pdbx_seq_one_letter_code
_entity_poly.pdbx_strand_id
1 'polypeptide(L)'
;MASKPSLPLSKQVAYAIGQLGWSTLINIISFHHVFFYLPPESEGLPSLIVKVAFWGISTVGIIAAFGRLWDAISDPLVANKSDQLISKWGRRIPFLAVGGLPAALFCAMVFFPPNRGETTLNLVWMTLALILFYLFLTVYVTPYFALIPELGHTAEERLNLSTFISVTYALGIMVASAVPVIAGILRESFGLDKFNSFQYAIGLLCLFSAICMYFPVFAIDEKKYCEAVPSNVPFWESLKLTFKNKSFLFFAFSDLNYFLSVTILTTGMNYYITQLLNEDIEIVNPMMGVMLLTSFLFYPIVNLLAR
;
A
#
# COMPACT_ATOMS: atom_id res chain seq x y z
N MET A 1 -13.71 12.34 33.75
CA MET A 1 -12.76 12.92 32.78
C MET A 1 -13.59 13.51 31.67
N ALA A 2 -13.36 14.77 31.28
CA ALA A 2 -14.07 15.35 30.15
C ALA A 2 -13.70 14.56 28.88
N SER A 3 -14.70 14.10 28.13
CA SER A 3 -14.48 13.42 26.85
C SER A 3 -13.73 14.36 25.90
N LYS A 4 -12.73 13.82 25.20
CA LYS A 4 -11.95 14.60 24.23
C LYS A 4 -12.85 15.10 23.10
N PRO A 5 -12.52 16.25 22.48
CA PRO A 5 -13.29 16.75 21.35
C PRO A 5 -13.25 15.76 20.19
N SER A 6 -14.35 15.66 19.46
CA SER A 6 -14.41 14.89 18.21
C SER A 6 -13.45 15.46 17.16
N LEU A 7 -13.00 14.58 16.27
CA LEU A 7 -12.08 14.98 15.21
C LEU A 7 -12.85 15.78 14.14
N PRO A 8 -12.49 17.05 13.87
CA PRO A 8 -13.18 17.86 12.87
C PRO A 8 -12.98 17.28 11.46
N LEU A 9 -13.94 17.52 10.58
CA LEU A 9 -13.95 16.98 9.20
C LEU A 9 -12.63 17.24 8.45
N SER A 10 -12.05 18.44 8.58
CA SER A 10 -10.77 18.78 7.94
C SER A 10 -9.63 17.86 8.38
N LYS A 11 -9.62 17.43 9.65
CA LYS A 11 -8.62 16.49 10.17
C LYS A 11 -8.93 15.04 9.81
N GLN A 12 -10.21 14.68 9.66
CA GLN A 12 -10.60 13.37 9.12
C GLN A 12 -10.11 13.21 7.67
N VAL A 13 -10.28 14.24 6.84
CA VAL A 13 -9.76 14.27 5.47
C VAL A 13 -8.23 14.25 5.48
N ALA A 14 -7.58 15.06 6.33
CA ALA A 14 -6.13 15.05 6.46
C ALA A 14 -5.57 13.68 6.86
N TYR A 15 -6.29 12.96 7.72
CA TYR A 15 -5.95 11.59 8.09
C TYR A 15 -6.09 10.64 6.90
N ALA A 16 -7.18 10.73 6.14
CA ALA A 16 -7.42 9.91 4.95
C ALA A 16 -6.41 10.19 3.81
N ILE A 17 -5.80 11.38 3.74
CA ILE A 17 -4.69 11.65 2.80
C ILE A 17 -3.48 10.75 3.09
N GLY A 18 -3.25 10.36 4.35
CA GLY A 18 -2.23 9.38 4.70
C GLY A 18 -2.45 8.03 4.00
N GLN A 19 -3.72 7.60 3.93
CA GLN A 19 -4.12 6.38 3.23
C GLN A 19 -3.84 6.46 1.73
N LEU A 20 -4.10 7.61 1.09
CA LEU A 20 -3.79 7.82 -0.32
C LEU A 20 -2.31 7.54 -0.61
N GLY A 21 -1.42 8.06 0.23
CA GLY A 21 0.02 7.90 0.05
C GLY A 21 0.48 6.44 0.16
N TRP A 22 0.18 5.75 1.25
CA TRP A 22 0.64 4.37 1.40
C TRP A 22 -0.08 3.40 0.46
N SER A 23 -1.37 3.65 0.14
CA SER A 23 -2.10 2.90 -0.89
C SER A 23 -1.42 3.04 -2.25
N THR A 24 -0.97 4.23 -2.62
CA THR A 24 -0.24 4.45 -3.86
C THR A 24 1.06 3.62 -3.88
N LEU A 25 1.86 3.64 -2.81
CA LEU A 25 3.10 2.87 -2.73
C LEU A 25 2.88 1.36 -2.89
N ILE A 26 1.95 0.78 -2.12
CA ILE A 26 1.70 -0.68 -2.18
C ILE A 26 1.15 -1.11 -3.55
N ASN A 27 0.36 -0.26 -4.18
CA ASN A 27 -0.19 -0.54 -5.51
C ASN A 27 0.84 -0.32 -6.62
N ILE A 28 1.79 0.61 -6.48
CA ILE A 28 2.93 0.73 -7.41
C ILE A 28 3.68 -0.60 -7.46
N ILE A 29 4.01 -1.18 -6.30
CA ILE A 29 4.62 -2.51 -6.22
C ILE A 29 3.69 -3.55 -6.84
N SER A 30 2.41 -3.58 -6.48
CA SER A 30 1.48 -4.61 -6.94
C SER A 30 1.30 -4.64 -8.46
N PHE A 31 1.20 -3.47 -9.11
CA PHE A 31 1.06 -3.35 -10.57
C PHE A 31 2.38 -3.55 -11.32
N HIS A 32 3.44 -2.88 -10.88
CA HIS A 32 4.60 -2.64 -11.75
C HIS A 32 5.82 -3.49 -11.39
N HIS A 33 5.93 -4.01 -10.17
CA HIS A 33 7.13 -4.74 -9.75
C HIS A 33 7.42 -5.95 -10.64
N VAL A 34 6.43 -6.82 -10.85
CA VAL A 34 6.61 -8.04 -11.65
C VAL A 34 6.89 -7.68 -13.11
N PHE A 35 6.11 -6.75 -13.66
CA PHE A 35 6.27 -6.28 -15.04
C PHE A 35 7.62 -5.62 -15.31
N PHE A 36 8.14 -4.83 -14.37
CA PHE A 36 9.41 -4.11 -14.51
C PHE A 36 10.62 -5.05 -14.51
N TYR A 37 10.59 -6.11 -13.69
CA TYR A 37 11.69 -7.07 -13.58
C TYR A 37 11.59 -8.23 -14.57
N LEU A 38 10.37 -8.56 -15.03
CA LEU A 38 10.11 -9.59 -16.02
C LEU A 38 9.26 -9.01 -17.17
N PRO A 39 9.79 -8.03 -17.92
CA PRO A 39 9.05 -7.44 -19.03
C PRO A 39 8.87 -8.47 -20.16
N PRO A 40 7.73 -8.44 -20.88
CA PRO A 40 7.57 -9.17 -22.12
C PRO A 40 8.58 -8.72 -23.19
N GLU A 41 8.97 -9.63 -24.08
CA GLU A 41 9.94 -9.34 -25.15
C GLU A 41 9.47 -8.25 -26.12
N SER A 42 8.15 -8.10 -26.30
CA SER A 42 7.53 -7.07 -27.14
C SER A 42 7.75 -5.64 -26.65
N GLU A 43 8.03 -5.46 -25.36
CA GLU A 43 8.06 -4.13 -24.73
C GLU A 43 9.42 -3.42 -24.87
N GLY A 44 10.45 -4.14 -25.33
CA GLY A 44 11.80 -3.58 -25.52
C GLY A 44 12.52 -3.18 -24.24
N LEU A 45 12.02 -3.58 -23.06
CA LEU A 45 12.68 -3.35 -21.78
C LEU A 45 13.74 -4.42 -21.50
N PRO A 46 14.89 -4.08 -20.91
CA PRO A 46 15.93 -5.05 -20.61
C PRO A 46 15.47 -6.02 -19.50
N SER A 47 15.82 -7.31 -19.65
CA SER A 47 15.65 -8.28 -18.56
C SER A 47 16.66 -7.97 -17.47
N LEU A 48 16.17 -7.57 -16.29
CA LEU A 48 17.02 -7.12 -15.18
C LEU A 48 17.53 -8.27 -14.31
N ILE A 49 16.87 -9.42 -14.36
CA ILE A 49 17.13 -10.56 -13.50
C ILE A 49 17.16 -11.87 -14.29
N VAL A 50 17.88 -12.83 -13.74
CA VAL A 50 17.91 -14.19 -14.27
C VAL A 50 16.54 -14.81 -14.10
N LYS A 51 15.93 -15.23 -15.20
CA LYS A 51 14.65 -15.97 -15.23
C LYS A 51 14.87 -17.37 -14.67
N VAL A 52 14.94 -17.48 -13.34
CA VAL A 52 14.90 -18.77 -12.66
C VAL A 52 13.45 -19.05 -12.28
N ALA A 53 12.95 -20.22 -12.67
CA ALA A 53 11.65 -20.71 -12.25
C ALA A 53 11.88 -21.88 -11.30
N PHE A 54 11.38 -21.78 -10.07
CA PHE A 54 11.34 -22.90 -9.14
C PHE A 54 9.89 -23.38 -9.07
N TRP A 55 9.62 -24.61 -9.51
CA TRP A 55 8.28 -25.19 -9.54
C TRP A 55 7.25 -24.37 -10.35
N GLY A 56 7.69 -23.72 -11.43
CA GLY A 56 6.83 -22.87 -12.26
C GLY A 56 6.55 -21.48 -11.67
N ILE A 57 7.08 -21.16 -10.49
CA ILE A 57 7.00 -19.83 -9.87
C ILE A 57 8.27 -19.05 -10.23
N SER A 58 8.11 -17.83 -10.75
CA SER A 58 9.24 -16.96 -11.05
C SER A 58 9.95 -16.52 -9.77
N THR A 59 11.27 -16.30 -9.84
CA THR A 59 12.05 -15.76 -8.71
C THR A 59 11.44 -14.48 -8.13
N VAL A 60 10.87 -13.61 -8.97
CA VAL A 60 10.18 -12.39 -8.55
C VAL A 60 8.94 -12.69 -7.71
N GLY A 61 8.15 -13.69 -8.12
CA GLY A 61 7.00 -14.15 -7.36
C GLY A 61 7.38 -14.71 -5.99
N ILE A 62 8.47 -15.49 -5.91
CA ILE A 62 8.99 -16.02 -4.65
C ILE A 62 9.45 -14.89 -3.72
N ILE A 63 10.18 -13.91 -4.24
CA ILE A 63 10.66 -12.76 -3.46
C ILE A 63 9.50 -11.90 -2.98
N ALA A 64 8.50 -11.65 -3.84
CA ALA A 64 7.30 -10.92 -3.46
C ALA A 64 6.51 -11.66 -2.35
N ALA A 65 6.38 -12.99 -2.45
CA ALA A 65 5.75 -13.81 -1.43
C ALA A 65 6.53 -13.76 -0.10
N PHE A 66 7.85 -13.85 -0.15
CA PHE A 66 8.70 -13.73 1.04
C PHE A 66 8.56 -12.36 1.71
N GLY A 67 8.49 -11.29 0.91
CA GLY A 67 8.24 -9.93 1.43
C GLY A 67 6.91 -9.84 2.21
N ARG A 68 5.85 -10.47 1.72
CA ARG A 68 4.55 -10.53 2.42
C ARG A 68 4.57 -11.43 3.66
N LEU A 69 5.31 -12.54 3.63
CA LEU A 69 5.50 -13.38 4.82
C LEU A 69 6.27 -12.63 5.92
N TRP A 70 7.24 -11.82 5.53
CA TRP A 70 7.95 -10.94 6.46
C TRP A 70 7.01 -9.91 7.08
N ASP A 71 6.16 -9.27 6.27
CA ASP A 71 5.13 -8.32 6.71
C ASP A 71 4.23 -8.91 7.81
N ALA A 72 3.77 -10.16 7.62
CA ALA A 72 2.96 -10.89 8.60
C ALA A 72 3.65 -11.12 9.95
N ILE A 73 4.99 -11.12 9.98
CA ILE A 73 5.78 -11.24 11.21
C ILE A 73 6.08 -9.86 11.81
N SER A 74 6.32 -8.84 10.98
CA SER A 74 6.60 -7.48 11.45
C SER A 74 5.38 -6.78 12.03
N ASP A 75 4.17 -7.05 11.50
CA ASP A 75 2.93 -6.39 11.94
C ASP A 75 2.69 -6.51 13.45
N PRO A 76 2.70 -7.71 14.06
CA PRO A 76 2.40 -7.81 15.49
C PRO A 76 3.53 -7.25 16.37
N LEU A 77 4.77 -7.29 15.88
CA LEU A 77 5.92 -6.71 16.59
C LEU A 77 5.84 -5.18 16.63
N VAL A 78 5.49 -4.56 15.51
CA VAL A 78 5.28 -3.11 15.41
C VAL A 78 4.05 -2.68 16.18
N ALA A 79 2.95 -3.43 16.10
CA ALA A 79 1.73 -3.16 16.86
C ALA A 79 2.04 -3.05 18.36
N ASN A 80 2.69 -4.08 18.93
CA ASN A 80 3.04 -4.12 20.34
C ASN A 80 4.01 -2.99 20.74
N LYS A 81 5.01 -2.67 19.91
CA LYS A 81 5.93 -1.55 20.18
C LYS A 81 5.22 -0.20 20.11
N SER A 82 4.28 -0.04 19.18
CA SER A 82 3.53 1.21 19.00
C SER A 82 2.60 1.49 20.17
N ASP A 83 2.04 0.45 20.78
CA ASP A 83 1.20 0.61 21.96
C ASP A 83 2.00 0.98 23.21
N GLN A 84 3.27 0.59 23.32
CA GLN A 84 4.10 0.85 24.50
C GLN A 84 4.85 2.19 24.46
N LEU A 85 4.94 2.85 23.30
CA LEU A 85 5.76 4.04 23.15
C LEU A 85 5.14 5.25 23.87
N ILE A 86 5.89 5.88 24.76
CA ILE A 86 5.50 7.14 25.41
C ILE A 86 6.35 8.26 24.79
N SER A 87 5.75 9.09 23.92
CA SER A 87 6.45 10.20 23.27
C SER A 87 5.69 11.53 23.40
N LYS A 88 6.41 12.63 23.19
CA LYS A 88 5.86 14.00 23.25
C LYS A 88 4.79 14.24 22.20
N TRP A 89 4.85 13.55 21.05
CA TRP A 89 3.93 13.68 19.92
C TRP A 89 2.76 12.67 19.94
N GLY A 90 2.68 11.83 20.97
CA GLY A 90 1.72 10.72 21.03
C GLY A 90 2.41 9.36 20.97
N ARG A 91 1.62 8.29 20.95
CA ARG A 91 2.10 6.90 20.92
C ARG A 91 2.41 6.43 19.50
N ARG A 92 1.63 6.87 18.50
CA ARG A 92 1.58 6.26 17.14
C ARG A 92 2.10 7.17 16.03
N ILE A 93 1.90 8.48 16.11
CA ILE A 93 2.42 9.50 15.19
C ILE A 93 3.94 9.42 15.01
N PRO A 94 4.76 9.16 16.05
CA PRO A 94 6.20 8.94 15.84
C PRO A 94 6.51 7.78 14.88
N PHE A 95 5.73 6.70 14.90
CA PHE A 95 5.91 5.59 13.97
C PHE A 95 5.52 5.98 12.55
N LEU A 96 4.42 6.73 12.36
CA LEU A 96 4.05 7.26 11.05
C LEU A 96 5.15 8.18 10.50
N ALA A 97 5.73 9.04 11.34
CA ALA A 97 6.81 9.94 10.96
C ALA A 97 8.09 9.20 10.56
N VAL A 98 8.42 8.11 11.25
CA VAL A 98 9.62 7.30 10.97
C VAL A 98 9.39 6.36 9.78
N GLY A 99 8.20 5.80 9.61
CA GLY A 99 7.90 4.85 8.53
C GLY A 99 7.68 5.51 7.17
N GLY A 100 7.14 6.74 7.13
CA GLY A 100 6.69 7.39 5.90
C GLY A 100 7.77 7.58 4.83
N LEU A 101 8.83 8.33 5.14
CA LEU A 101 9.90 8.62 4.19
C LEU A 101 10.69 7.36 3.79
N PRO A 102 11.10 6.49 4.72
CA PRO A 102 11.78 5.25 4.35
C PRO A 102 10.92 4.34 3.49
N ALA A 103 9.61 4.20 3.75
CA ALA A 103 8.73 3.39 2.91
C ALA A 103 8.71 3.91 1.46
N ALA A 104 8.56 5.22 1.26
CA ALA A 104 8.61 5.82 -0.08
C ALA A 104 9.99 5.66 -0.74
N LEU A 105 11.07 5.84 0.02
CA LEU A 105 12.43 5.67 -0.45
C LEU A 105 12.70 4.23 -0.92
N PHE A 106 12.40 3.24 -0.08
CA PHE A 106 12.62 1.84 -0.44
C PHE A 106 11.69 1.37 -1.56
N CYS A 107 10.46 1.89 -1.63
CA CYS A 107 9.59 1.69 -2.79
C CYS A 107 10.27 2.19 -4.08
N ALA A 108 10.84 3.40 -4.07
CA ALA A 108 11.61 3.89 -5.21
C ALA A 108 12.84 3.01 -5.49
N MET A 109 13.61 2.63 -4.47
CA MET A 109 14.81 1.78 -4.65
C MET A 109 14.52 0.44 -5.31
N VAL A 110 13.32 -0.14 -5.12
CA VAL A 110 12.89 -1.35 -5.85
C VAL A 110 12.90 -1.12 -7.37
N PHE A 111 12.69 0.09 -7.87
CA PHE A 111 12.68 0.36 -9.30
C PHE A 111 13.99 0.97 -9.82
N PHE A 112 14.97 1.20 -8.95
CA PHE A 112 16.31 1.71 -9.31
C PHE A 112 17.39 0.65 -9.08
N PRO A 113 17.45 -0.42 -9.91
CA PRO A 113 18.49 -1.42 -9.80
C PRO A 113 19.88 -0.83 -10.14
N PRO A 114 20.97 -1.35 -9.54
CA PRO A 114 22.32 -0.85 -9.76
C PRO A 114 22.86 -1.15 -11.17
N ASN A 115 22.36 -2.20 -11.84
CA ASN A 115 22.74 -2.54 -13.20
C ASN A 115 21.50 -2.57 -14.11
N ARG A 116 21.65 -2.10 -15.36
CA ARG A 116 20.62 -2.18 -16.40
C ARG A 116 20.59 -3.52 -17.13
N GLY A 117 21.62 -4.34 -16.97
CA GLY A 117 21.68 -5.70 -17.50
C GLY A 117 21.22 -6.76 -16.50
N GLU A 118 21.09 -7.99 -16.99
CA GLU A 118 20.79 -9.16 -16.16
C GLU A 118 21.93 -9.43 -15.17
N THR A 119 21.66 -9.37 -13.87
CA THR A 119 22.68 -9.65 -12.84
C THR A 119 22.07 -10.14 -11.54
N THR A 120 22.72 -11.09 -10.87
CA THR A 120 22.34 -11.55 -9.52
C THR A 120 22.35 -10.42 -8.48
N LEU A 121 23.16 -9.37 -8.70
CA LEU A 121 23.18 -8.16 -7.87
C LEU A 121 21.82 -7.45 -7.87
N ASN A 122 21.12 -7.39 -9.02
CA ASN A 122 19.80 -6.78 -9.11
C ASN A 122 18.76 -7.57 -8.31
N LEU A 123 18.88 -8.89 -8.27
CA LEU A 123 18.02 -9.77 -7.46
C LEU A 123 18.22 -9.50 -5.97
N VAL A 124 19.47 -9.44 -5.50
CA VAL A 124 19.79 -9.14 -4.09
C VAL A 124 19.31 -7.75 -3.71
N TRP A 125 19.56 -6.75 -4.57
CA TRP A 125 19.11 -5.38 -4.39
C TRP A 125 17.59 -5.29 -4.25
N MET A 126 16.86 -5.87 -5.21
CA MET A 126 15.39 -5.92 -5.22
C MET A 126 14.85 -6.59 -3.95
N THR A 127 15.44 -7.72 -3.55
CA THR A 127 15.03 -8.46 -2.34
C THR A 127 15.18 -7.61 -1.09
N LEU A 128 16.34 -6.97 -0.91
CA LEU A 128 16.60 -6.11 0.24
C LEU A 128 15.69 -4.88 0.24
N ALA A 129 15.53 -4.23 -0.91
CA ALA A 129 14.65 -3.07 -1.06
C ALA A 129 13.19 -3.43 -0.75
N LEU A 130 12.69 -4.58 -1.20
CA LEU A 130 11.33 -5.05 -0.90
C LEU A 130 11.14 -5.38 0.58
N ILE A 131 12.07 -6.08 1.21
CA ILE A 131 11.97 -6.42 2.64
C ILE A 131 11.94 -5.14 3.48
N LEU A 132 12.81 -4.17 3.17
CA LEU A 132 12.84 -2.90 3.86
C LEU A 132 11.59 -2.07 3.56
N PHE A 133 11.11 -2.06 2.31
CA PHE A 133 9.84 -1.43 1.95
C PHE A 133 8.69 -1.96 2.80
N TYR A 134 8.49 -3.28 2.84
CA TYR A 134 7.42 -3.88 3.65
C TYR A 134 7.60 -3.55 5.13
N LEU A 135 8.82 -3.67 5.69
CA LEU A 135 9.08 -3.33 7.08
C LEU A 135 8.68 -1.89 7.44
N PHE A 136 9.09 -0.91 6.62
CA PHE A 136 8.76 0.50 6.90
C PHE A 136 7.30 0.84 6.59
N LEU A 137 6.70 0.14 5.62
CA LEU A 137 5.27 0.21 5.37
C LEU A 137 4.48 -0.31 6.58
N THR A 138 4.86 -1.46 7.16
CA THR A 138 4.29 -1.99 8.41
C THR A 138 4.38 -0.95 9.54
N VAL A 139 5.56 -0.33 9.71
CA VAL A 139 5.82 0.72 10.71
C VAL A 139 4.86 1.90 10.55
N TYR A 140 4.40 2.20 9.34
CA TYR A 140 3.41 3.24 9.09
C TYR A 140 1.97 2.73 9.24
N VAL A 141 1.61 1.65 8.54
CA VAL A 141 0.23 1.19 8.32
C VAL A 141 -0.38 0.60 9.59
N THR A 142 0.39 -0.17 10.35
CA THR A 142 -0.11 -0.81 11.57
C THR A 142 -0.56 0.23 12.62
N PRO A 143 0.28 1.22 13.01
CA PRO A 143 -0.17 2.28 13.91
C PRO A 143 -1.19 3.22 13.27
N TYR A 144 -1.16 3.38 11.93
CA TYR A 144 -2.17 4.15 11.21
C TYR A 144 -3.55 3.56 11.45
N PHE A 145 -3.80 2.28 11.16
CA PHE A 145 -5.12 1.68 11.39
C PHE A 145 -5.51 1.62 12.86
N ALA A 146 -4.54 1.45 13.75
CA ALA A 146 -4.80 1.44 15.17
C ALA A 146 -5.37 2.80 15.66
N LEU A 147 -5.02 3.92 15.03
CA LEU A 147 -5.53 5.26 15.37
C LEU A 147 -7.03 5.43 15.10
N ILE A 148 -7.64 4.66 14.19
CA ILE A 148 -9.08 4.79 13.85
C ILE A 148 -9.99 4.71 15.08
N PRO A 149 -9.95 3.62 15.88
CA PRO A 149 -10.78 3.51 17.07
C PRO A 149 -10.43 4.50 18.19
N GLU A 150 -9.21 5.07 18.20
CA GLU A 150 -8.79 6.07 19.19
C GLU A 150 -9.22 7.49 18.79
N LEU A 151 -9.31 7.80 17.49
CA LEU A 151 -9.74 9.09 16.94
C LEU A 151 -11.26 9.22 16.83
N GLY A 152 -11.96 8.11 16.56
CA GLY A 152 -13.41 8.06 16.50
C GLY A 152 -14.00 7.62 17.85
N HIS A 153 -14.71 8.51 18.52
CA HIS A 153 -15.31 8.27 19.84
C HIS A 153 -16.68 7.60 19.73
N THR A 154 -17.34 7.75 18.59
CA THR A 154 -18.64 7.13 18.29
C THR A 154 -18.53 6.12 17.14
N ALA A 155 -19.50 5.20 17.04
CA ALA A 155 -19.58 4.27 15.92
C ALA A 155 -19.71 4.99 14.57
N GLU A 156 -20.47 6.09 14.53
CA GLU A 156 -20.65 6.92 13.34
C GLU A 156 -19.35 7.62 12.91
N GLU A 157 -18.59 8.18 13.86
CA GLU A 157 -17.29 8.80 13.55
C GLU A 157 -16.29 7.78 12.99
N ARG A 158 -16.26 6.57 13.54
CA ARG A 158 -15.41 5.47 13.05
C ARG A 158 -15.81 5.06 11.63
N LEU A 159 -17.12 4.93 11.38
CA LEU A 159 -17.64 4.61 10.05
C LEU A 159 -17.30 5.71 9.02
N ASN A 160 -17.43 6.98 9.39
CA ASN A 160 -17.07 8.10 8.52
C ASN A 160 -15.56 8.11 8.20
N LEU A 161 -14.70 7.90 9.20
CA LEU A 161 -13.26 7.77 9.01
C LEU A 161 -12.91 6.61 8.07
N SER A 162 -13.47 5.43 8.30
CA SER A 162 -13.28 4.26 7.43
C SER A 162 -13.77 4.51 6.00
N THR A 163 -14.84 5.28 5.82
CA THR A 163 -15.35 5.66 4.49
C THR A 163 -14.37 6.57 3.76
N PHE A 164 -13.86 7.62 4.40
CA PHE A 164 -12.86 8.50 3.78
C PHE A 164 -11.59 7.74 3.39
N ILE A 165 -11.11 6.86 4.27
CA ILE A 165 -9.96 5.98 4.02
C ILE A 165 -10.24 5.04 2.84
N SER A 166 -11.44 4.47 2.74
CA SER A 166 -11.78 3.57 1.62
C SER A 166 -11.75 4.31 0.28
N VAL A 167 -12.25 5.55 0.23
CA VAL A 167 -12.20 6.39 -0.96
C VAL A 167 -10.76 6.74 -1.33
N THR A 168 -9.93 7.17 -0.36
CA THR A 168 -8.54 7.50 -0.63
C THR A 168 -7.68 6.28 -0.95
N TYR A 169 -8.04 5.09 -0.45
CA TYR A 169 -7.44 3.83 -0.87
C TYR A 169 -7.68 3.55 -2.36
N ALA A 170 -8.93 3.68 -2.82
CA ALA A 170 -9.30 3.52 -4.23
C ALA A 170 -8.61 4.55 -5.13
N LEU A 171 -8.52 5.81 -4.68
CA LEU A 171 -7.75 6.85 -5.39
C LEU A 171 -6.26 6.48 -5.46
N GLY A 172 -5.69 5.87 -4.42
CA GLY A 172 -4.30 5.41 -4.42
C GLY A 172 -4.03 4.33 -5.45
N ILE A 173 -4.98 3.39 -5.64
CA ILE A 173 -4.92 2.41 -6.74
C ILE A 173 -4.88 3.13 -8.10
N MET A 174 -5.76 4.12 -8.29
CA MET A 174 -5.84 4.88 -9.53
C MET A 174 -4.54 5.66 -9.81
N VAL A 175 -4.01 6.36 -8.81
CA VAL A 175 -2.75 7.09 -8.91
C VAL A 175 -1.58 6.14 -9.21
N ALA A 176 -1.52 5.00 -8.53
CA ALA A 176 -0.49 3.99 -8.80
C ALA A 176 -0.54 3.48 -10.24
N SER A 177 -1.74 3.22 -10.78
CA SER A 177 -1.91 2.77 -12.17
C SER A 177 -1.53 3.82 -13.23
N ALA A 178 -1.28 5.07 -12.84
CA ALA A 178 -0.92 6.15 -13.76
C ALA A 178 0.58 6.16 -14.14
N VAL A 179 1.41 5.28 -13.55
CA VAL A 179 2.85 5.19 -13.86
C VAL A 179 3.14 5.13 -15.36
N PRO A 180 2.48 4.28 -16.18
CA PRO A 180 2.79 4.20 -17.61
C PRO A 180 2.44 5.49 -18.36
N VAL A 181 1.33 6.14 -18.01
CA VAL A 181 0.91 7.41 -18.61
C VAL A 181 1.90 8.54 -18.28
N ILE A 182 2.31 8.65 -17.02
CA ILE A 182 3.32 9.63 -16.59
C ILE A 182 4.66 9.35 -17.29
N ALA A 183 5.04 8.08 -17.43
CA ALA A 183 6.24 7.69 -18.15
C ALA A 183 6.14 8.07 -19.64
N GLY A 184 4.99 7.90 -20.30
CA GLY A 184 4.74 8.35 -21.67
C GLY A 184 4.94 9.87 -21.82
N ILE A 185 4.33 10.65 -20.93
CA ILE A 185 4.47 12.12 -20.93
C ILE A 185 5.94 12.54 -20.73
N LEU A 186 6.65 11.91 -19.80
CA LEU A 186 8.07 12.19 -19.55
C LEU A 186 8.94 11.84 -20.77
N ARG A 187 8.62 10.73 -21.45
CA ARG A 187 9.30 10.29 -22.67
C ARG A 187 9.17 11.33 -23.77
N GLU A 188 7.95 11.79 -24.04
CA GLU A 188 7.66 12.76 -25.11
C GLU A 188 8.21 14.16 -24.80
N SER A 189 8.05 14.61 -23.56
CA SER A 189 8.43 15.97 -23.16
C SER A 189 9.95 16.16 -23.01
N PHE A 190 10.67 15.12 -22.56
CA PHE A 190 12.09 15.20 -22.24
C PHE A 190 12.99 14.31 -23.10
N GLY A 191 12.43 13.58 -24.08
CA GLY A 191 13.19 12.70 -24.97
C GLY A 191 13.90 11.56 -24.25
N LEU A 192 13.34 11.11 -23.11
CA LEU A 192 13.94 10.09 -22.26
C LEU A 192 13.78 8.68 -22.84
N ASP A 193 14.65 7.76 -22.46
CA ASP A 193 14.46 6.34 -22.75
C ASP A 193 13.27 5.78 -21.96
N LYS A 194 12.61 4.73 -22.47
CA LYS A 194 11.43 4.08 -21.87
C LYS A 194 11.74 3.63 -20.44
N PHE A 195 12.91 3.04 -20.23
CA PHE A 195 13.36 2.58 -18.90
C PHE A 195 13.44 3.73 -17.88
N ASN A 196 14.16 4.81 -18.22
CA ASN A 196 14.34 5.95 -17.32
C ASN A 196 13.03 6.70 -17.06
N SER A 197 12.18 6.81 -18.09
CA SER A 197 10.87 7.46 -17.97
C SER A 197 10.00 6.75 -16.93
N PHE A 198 10.02 5.42 -16.92
CA PHE A 198 9.30 4.60 -15.95
C PHE A 198 9.84 4.77 -14.53
N GLN A 199 11.17 4.76 -14.37
CA GLN A 199 11.83 4.98 -13.09
C GLN A 199 11.50 6.36 -12.51
N TYR A 200 11.56 7.42 -13.33
CA TYR A 200 11.24 8.78 -12.88
C TYR A 200 9.74 8.95 -12.59
N ALA A 201 8.84 8.35 -13.38
CA ALA A 201 7.42 8.35 -13.08
C ALA A 201 7.13 7.74 -11.70
N ILE A 202 7.74 6.59 -11.41
CA ILE A 202 7.63 5.95 -10.09
C ILE A 202 8.25 6.82 -9.01
N GLY A 203 9.45 7.38 -9.24
CA GLY A 203 10.11 8.27 -8.28
C GLY A 203 9.25 9.49 -7.91
N LEU A 204 8.60 10.12 -8.90
CA LEU A 204 7.66 11.23 -8.69
C LEU A 204 6.45 10.82 -7.86
N LEU A 205 5.85 9.66 -8.16
CA LEU A 205 4.70 9.16 -7.39
C LEU A 205 5.09 8.71 -5.98
N CYS A 206 6.30 8.16 -5.78
CA CYS A 206 6.83 7.86 -4.45
C CYS A 206 7.04 9.15 -3.63
N LEU A 207 7.55 10.22 -4.24
CA LEU A 207 7.67 11.52 -3.60
C LEU A 207 6.30 12.10 -3.22
N PHE A 208 5.35 12.07 -4.15
CA PHE A 208 3.96 12.46 -3.90
C PHE A 208 3.35 11.67 -2.74
N SER A 209 3.55 10.35 -2.74
CA SER A 209 3.06 9.45 -1.70
C SER A 209 3.67 9.74 -0.34
N ALA A 210 4.97 10.06 -0.28
CA ALA A 210 5.63 10.49 0.95
C ALA A 210 4.96 11.76 1.51
N ILE A 211 4.75 12.79 0.67
CA ILE A 211 4.08 14.03 1.07
C ILE A 211 2.69 13.75 1.65
N CYS A 212 1.91 12.89 0.99
CA CYS A 212 0.59 12.46 1.48
C CYS A 212 0.68 11.72 2.82
N MET A 213 1.65 10.83 3.00
CA MET A 213 1.87 10.08 4.24
C MET A 213 2.28 10.97 5.43
N TYR A 214 2.97 12.09 5.19
CA TYR A 214 3.32 13.05 6.25
C TYR A 214 2.19 14.01 6.61
N PHE A 215 1.15 14.14 5.78
CA PHE A 215 0.00 14.99 6.07
C PHE A 215 -0.69 14.68 7.42
N PRO A 216 -1.03 13.42 7.77
CA PRO A 216 -1.57 13.07 9.09
C PRO A 216 -0.59 13.34 10.24
N VAL A 217 0.72 13.18 10.00
CA VAL A 217 1.77 13.38 11.02
C VAL A 217 1.77 14.81 11.52
N PHE A 218 1.56 15.79 10.63
CA PHE A 218 1.50 17.20 11.00
C PHE A 218 0.09 17.67 11.39
N ALA A 219 -0.96 17.06 10.83
CA ALA A 219 -2.33 17.49 11.06
C ALA A 219 -2.94 16.96 12.35
N ILE A 220 -2.53 15.78 12.84
CA ILE A 220 -3.17 15.09 13.97
C ILE A 220 -2.38 15.30 15.26
N ASP A 221 -3.08 15.75 16.29
CA ASP A 221 -2.55 15.85 17.65
C ASP A 221 -3.21 14.79 18.52
N GLU A 222 -2.51 13.69 18.76
CA GLU A 222 -3.03 12.58 19.55
C GLU A 222 -3.43 12.98 20.97
N LYS A 223 -2.69 13.90 21.60
CA LYS A 223 -3.00 14.30 22.97
C LYS A 223 -4.34 15.00 23.05
N LYS A 224 -4.72 15.70 21.99
CA LYS A 224 -5.99 16.41 21.91
C LYS A 224 -7.16 15.51 21.50
N TYR A 225 -6.94 14.57 20.59
CA TYR A 225 -8.05 13.84 19.95
C TYR A 225 -8.14 12.34 20.30
N CYS A 226 -7.06 11.69 20.74
CA CYS A 226 -7.07 10.24 20.96
C CYS A 226 -7.47 9.86 22.39
N GLU A 227 -8.49 9.02 22.56
CA GLU A 227 -8.79 8.38 23.84
C GLU A 227 -8.16 6.98 23.90
N ALA A 228 -6.96 6.91 24.48
CA ALA A 228 -6.24 5.65 24.64
C ALA A 228 -6.79 4.86 25.84
N VAL A 229 -7.40 3.70 25.58
CA VAL A 229 -7.74 2.72 26.63
C VAL A 229 -6.61 1.69 26.67
N PRO A 230 -5.78 1.64 27.73
CA PRO A 230 -4.71 0.65 27.81
C PRO A 230 -5.30 -0.76 27.87
N SER A 231 -4.83 -1.66 27.02
CA SER A 231 -5.17 -3.08 27.11
C SER A 231 -4.32 -3.75 28.17
N ASN A 232 -4.95 -4.26 29.23
CA ASN A 232 -4.26 -5.00 30.30
C ASN A 232 -3.95 -6.47 29.95
N VAL A 233 -4.27 -6.91 28.72
CA VAL A 233 -4.14 -8.32 28.32
C VAL A 233 -2.80 -8.54 27.61
N PRO A 234 -2.00 -9.55 28.02
CA PRO A 234 -0.75 -9.91 27.35
C PRO A 234 -0.97 -10.23 25.86
N PHE A 235 -0.03 -9.81 25.00
CA PHE A 235 -0.11 -9.95 23.55
C PHE A 235 -0.50 -11.37 23.07
N TRP A 236 0.17 -12.41 23.58
CA TRP A 236 -0.10 -13.80 23.19
C TRP A 236 -1.47 -14.30 23.61
N GLU A 237 -2.00 -13.79 24.72
CA GLU A 237 -3.33 -14.14 25.19
C GLU A 237 -4.39 -13.46 24.32
N SER A 238 -4.21 -12.18 24.01
CA SER A 238 -5.05 -11.44 23.05
C SER A 238 -5.10 -12.14 21.69
N LEU A 239 -3.95 -12.58 21.15
CA LEU A 239 -3.89 -13.29 19.88
C LEU A 239 -4.71 -14.59 19.90
N LYS A 240 -4.56 -15.40 20.97
CA LYS A 240 -5.33 -16.64 21.13
C LYS A 240 -6.83 -16.38 21.25
N LEU A 241 -7.25 -15.32 21.95
CA LEU A 241 -8.65 -14.94 22.08
C LEU A 241 -9.24 -14.52 20.73
N THR A 242 -8.49 -13.77 19.93
CA THR A 242 -8.89 -13.36 18.59
C THR A 242 -9.15 -14.56 17.67
N PHE A 243 -8.26 -15.55 17.64
CA PHE A 243 -8.46 -16.77 16.83
C PHE A 243 -9.56 -17.71 17.35
N LYS A 244 -10.02 -17.55 18.61
CA LYS A 244 -11.19 -18.28 19.13
C LYS A 244 -12.52 -17.68 18.67
N ASN A 245 -12.54 -16.42 18.22
CA ASN A 245 -13.75 -15.75 17.79
C ASN A 245 -14.14 -16.19 16.37
N LYS A 246 -15.22 -16.97 16.24
CA LYS A 246 -15.70 -17.46 14.94
C LYS A 246 -16.08 -16.34 13.98
N SER A 247 -16.70 -15.26 14.47
CA SER A 247 -17.08 -14.12 13.64
C SER A 247 -15.84 -13.44 13.06
N PHE A 248 -14.76 -13.34 13.86
CA PHE A 248 -13.47 -12.86 13.38
C PHE A 248 -12.87 -13.77 12.30
N LEU A 249 -12.93 -15.09 12.46
CA LEU A 249 -12.40 -16.03 11.46
C LEU A 249 -13.15 -15.94 10.12
N PHE A 250 -14.48 -15.83 10.13
CA PHE A 250 -15.26 -15.63 8.90
C PHE A 250 -14.90 -14.31 8.21
N PHE A 251 -14.77 -13.24 8.99
CA PHE A 251 -14.33 -11.94 8.47
C PHE A 251 -12.92 -12.03 7.86
N ALA A 252 -11.95 -12.61 8.58
CA ALA A 252 -10.58 -12.75 8.11
C ALA A 252 -10.48 -13.61 6.83
N PHE A 253 -11.29 -14.66 6.71
CA PHE A 253 -11.36 -15.47 5.49
C PHE A 253 -11.94 -14.68 4.32
N SER A 254 -13.02 -13.92 4.54
CA SER A 254 -13.59 -13.05 3.50
C SER A 254 -12.58 -11.99 3.04
N ASP A 255 -11.87 -11.37 3.97
CA ASP A 255 -10.86 -10.35 3.71
C ASP A 255 -9.67 -10.92 2.92
N LEU A 256 -9.21 -12.13 3.27
CA LEU A 256 -8.19 -12.85 2.51
C LEU A 256 -8.60 -13.08 1.05
N ASN A 257 -9.83 -13.54 0.80
CA ASN A 257 -10.32 -13.78 -0.56
C ASN A 257 -10.42 -12.48 -1.38
N TYR A 258 -10.87 -11.40 -0.74
CA TYR A 258 -10.92 -10.07 -1.36
C TYR A 258 -9.53 -9.60 -1.79
N PHE A 259 -8.55 -9.59 -0.87
CA PHE A 259 -7.20 -9.14 -1.19
C PHE A 259 -6.46 -10.06 -2.16
N LEU A 260 -6.72 -11.37 -2.12
CA LEU A 260 -6.20 -12.31 -3.11
C LEU A 260 -6.69 -11.94 -4.52
N SER A 261 -7.99 -11.68 -4.67
CA SER A 261 -8.60 -11.30 -5.95
C SER A 261 -8.04 -9.98 -6.48
N VAL A 262 -7.96 -8.96 -5.61
CA VAL A 262 -7.37 -7.65 -5.96
C VAL A 262 -5.90 -7.79 -6.36
N THR A 263 -5.11 -8.59 -5.64
CA THR A 263 -3.67 -8.77 -5.95
C THR A 263 -3.48 -9.45 -7.30
N ILE A 264 -4.25 -10.49 -7.61
CA ILE A 264 -4.18 -11.18 -8.91
C ILE A 264 -4.50 -10.21 -10.05
N LEU A 265 -5.57 -9.41 -9.91
CA LEU A 265 -5.98 -8.44 -10.92
C LEU A 265 -4.93 -7.36 -11.12
N THR A 266 -4.44 -6.76 -10.04
CA THR A 266 -3.48 -5.65 -10.10
C THR A 266 -2.12 -6.11 -10.66
N THR A 267 -1.59 -7.25 -10.21
CA THR A 267 -0.31 -7.78 -10.72
C THR A 267 -0.38 -8.27 -12.16
N GLY A 268 -1.52 -8.84 -12.58
CA GLY A 268 -1.72 -9.31 -13.95
C GLY A 268 -2.03 -8.20 -14.95
N MET A 269 -2.50 -7.03 -14.50
CA MET A 269 -3.09 -6.01 -15.37
C MET A 269 -2.16 -5.59 -16.53
N ASN A 270 -0.90 -5.26 -16.23
CA ASN A 270 0.06 -4.82 -17.25
C ASN A 270 0.29 -5.91 -18.32
N TYR A 271 0.29 -7.19 -17.93
CA TYR A 271 0.41 -8.30 -18.87
C TYR A 271 -0.87 -8.52 -19.69
N TYR A 272 -2.04 -8.37 -19.08
CA TYR A 272 -3.31 -8.51 -19.81
C TYR A 272 -3.47 -7.46 -20.91
N ILE A 273 -3.12 -6.20 -20.64
CA ILE A 273 -3.18 -5.14 -21.65
C ILE A 273 -2.17 -5.38 -22.77
N THR A 274 -0.90 -5.58 -22.41
CA THR A 274 0.19 -5.62 -23.41
C THR A 274 0.26 -6.95 -24.16
N GLN A 275 -0.01 -8.09 -23.53
CA GLN A 275 0.17 -9.41 -24.14
C GLN A 275 -1.11 -10.06 -24.64
N LEU A 276 -2.24 -9.87 -23.94
CA LEU A 276 -3.49 -10.50 -24.37
C LEU A 276 -4.31 -9.59 -25.28
N LEU A 277 -4.38 -8.30 -24.95
CA LEU A 277 -5.10 -7.32 -25.76
C LEU A 277 -4.24 -6.69 -26.87
N ASN A 278 -2.91 -6.82 -26.78
CA ASN A 278 -1.94 -6.22 -27.71
C ASN A 278 -2.10 -4.69 -27.82
N GLU A 279 -2.42 -4.07 -26.70
CA GLU A 279 -2.63 -2.63 -26.59
C GLU A 279 -1.47 -1.97 -25.84
N ASP A 280 -1.35 -0.65 -25.99
CA ASP A 280 -0.34 0.12 -25.28
C ASP A 280 -0.55 0.08 -23.76
N ILE A 281 0.55 -0.05 -23.01
CA ILE A 281 0.54 -0.10 -21.53
C ILE A 281 -0.13 1.13 -20.89
N GLU A 282 -0.26 2.24 -21.61
CA GLU A 282 -0.93 3.46 -21.15
C GLU A 282 -2.44 3.24 -20.94
N ILE A 283 -3.05 2.26 -21.62
CA ILE A 283 -4.47 1.91 -21.48
C ILE A 283 -4.79 1.31 -20.10
N VAL A 284 -3.77 0.86 -19.35
CA VAL A 284 -3.93 0.36 -17.97
C VAL A 284 -4.65 1.37 -17.07
N ASN A 285 -4.28 2.66 -17.14
CA ASN A 285 -4.86 3.69 -16.28
C ASN A 285 -6.36 3.94 -16.54
N PRO A 286 -6.82 4.21 -17.79
CA PRO A 286 -8.25 4.40 -18.05
C PRO A 286 -9.06 3.13 -17.76
N MET A 287 -8.53 1.92 -18.00
CA MET A 287 -9.22 0.68 -17.64
C MET A 287 -9.39 0.53 -16.13
N MET A 288 -8.36 0.86 -15.33
CA MET A 288 -8.49 0.89 -13.88
C MET A 288 -9.52 1.92 -13.42
N GLY A 289 -9.59 3.09 -14.07
CA GLY A 289 -10.62 4.10 -13.83
C GLY A 289 -12.04 3.53 -14.05
N VAL A 290 -12.27 2.85 -15.17
CA VAL A 290 -13.55 2.18 -15.46
C VAL A 290 -13.85 1.10 -14.41
N MET A 291 -12.88 0.27 -14.04
CA MET A 291 -13.06 -0.76 -13.01
C MET A 291 -13.44 -0.16 -11.64
N LEU A 292 -12.79 0.92 -11.22
CA LEU A 292 -13.12 1.60 -9.97
C LEU A 292 -14.51 2.22 -10.02
N LEU A 293 -14.86 2.89 -11.11
CA LEU A 293 -16.20 3.49 -11.29
C LEU A 293 -17.29 2.43 -11.28
N THR A 294 -17.09 1.31 -11.98
CA THR A 294 -18.05 0.20 -11.95
C THR A 294 -18.19 -0.38 -10.54
N SER A 295 -17.11 -0.57 -9.79
CA SER A 295 -17.17 -1.01 -8.39
C SER A 295 -18.07 -0.10 -7.53
N PHE A 296 -17.89 1.22 -7.64
CA PHE A 296 -18.74 2.17 -6.92
C PHE A 296 -20.22 2.10 -7.32
N LEU A 297 -20.53 1.82 -8.60
CA LEU A 297 -21.91 1.63 -9.06
C LEU A 297 -22.57 0.39 -8.47
N PHE A 298 -21.80 -0.63 -8.08
CA PHE A 298 -22.32 -1.83 -7.43
C PHE A 298 -22.54 -1.68 -5.93
N TYR A 299 -21.98 -0.66 -5.27
CA TYR A 299 -22.15 -0.47 -3.82
C TYR A 299 -23.61 -0.31 -3.36
N PRO A 300 -24.48 0.47 -4.04
CA PRO A 300 -25.91 0.52 -3.73
C PRO A 300 -26.60 -0.84 -3.87
N ILE A 301 -26.22 -1.63 -4.87
CA ILE A 301 -26.78 -2.96 -5.13
C ILE A 301 -26.39 -3.93 -4.01
N VAL A 302 -25.12 -3.93 -3.61
CA VAL A 302 -24.62 -4.75 -2.49
C VAL A 302 -25.33 -4.38 -1.20
N ASN A 303 -25.48 -3.08 -0.90
CA ASN A 303 -26.22 -2.62 0.28
C ASN A 303 -27.69 -3.01 0.26
N LEU A 304 -28.32 -3.11 -0.92
CA LEU A 304 -29.70 -3.56 -1.07
C LEU A 304 -29.83 -5.08 -0.86
N LEU A 305 -28.85 -5.87 -1.33
CA LEU A 305 -28.81 -7.33 -1.17
C LEU A 305 -28.39 -7.76 0.24
N ALA A 306 -27.67 -6.91 0.98
CA ALA A 306 -27.20 -7.19 2.33
C ALA A 306 -28.24 -6.90 3.44
N ARG A 307 -29.40 -6.32 3.08
CA ARG A 307 -30.57 -6.15 3.98
C ARG A 307 -31.42 -7.41 4.00
#